data_AF-A0A2S8HC34-F1
#
_entry.id   AF-A0A2S8HC34-F1
#
_cell.length_a   1.000
_cell.length_b   1.000
_cell.length_c   1.000
_cell.angle_alpha   90.00
_cell.angle_beta   90.00
_cell.angle_gamma   90.00
#
_symmetry.space_group_name_H-M   'P 1'
#
loop_
_entity.id
_entity.type
_entity.pdbx_description
1 polymer ?
#
loop_
_entity_poly.entity_id
_entity_poly.type
_entity_poly.pdbx_seq_one_letter_code
_entity_poly.pdbx_strand_id
1 'polypeptide(L)'
;MNEIDGSNKARSYPDAGEMRAKAEYVMKIGMLLESGRMSKPEAAQKLGLSGEELSEILHGKFRDLTVAKISEYLDLLVGERK
;
A
#
# COMPACT_ATOMS: atom_id res chain seq x y z
N MET A 1 -32.56 -27.21 6.38
CA MET A 1 -33.46 -26.20 5.77
C MET A 1 -33.64 -25.11 6.82
N ASN A 2 -33.10 -23.90 6.71
CA ASN A 2 -32.56 -23.20 5.55
C ASN A 2 -31.27 -22.47 5.91
N GLU A 3 -30.34 -22.51 4.96
CA GLU A 3 -29.29 -21.51 4.78
C GLU A 3 -29.91 -20.11 4.91
N ILE A 4 -29.34 -19.30 5.80
CA ILE A 4 -29.42 -17.85 5.65
C ILE A 4 -28.00 -17.42 5.36
N ASP A 5 -27.67 -17.53 4.07
CA ASP A 5 -26.64 -16.77 3.38
C ASP A 5 -26.86 -15.29 3.68
N GLY A 6 -26.20 -14.81 4.73
CA GLY A 6 -26.11 -13.40 5.07
C GLY A 6 -25.04 -12.76 4.21
N SER A 7 -25.29 -12.67 2.92
CA SER A 7 -24.64 -11.76 1.98
C SER A 7 -24.66 -10.33 2.54
N ASN A 8 -23.75 -9.99 3.46
CA ASN A 8 -23.58 -8.62 3.95
C ASN A 8 -22.68 -7.85 2.98
N LYS A 9 -23.21 -7.64 1.77
CA LYS A 9 -22.65 -6.75 0.76
C LYS A 9 -23.08 -5.31 1.11
N ALA A 10 -22.54 -4.74 2.19
CA ALA A 10 -22.83 -3.36 2.58
C ALA A 10 -21.72 -2.73 3.43
N ARG A 11 -20.73 -2.10 2.78
CA ARG A 11 -20.36 -0.71 3.06
C ARG A 11 -19.35 -0.18 2.04
N SER A 12 -19.80 0.76 1.21
CA SER A 12 -18.98 1.57 0.30
C SER A 12 -18.13 2.62 1.04
N TYR A 13 -17.49 2.22 2.14
CA TYR A 13 -16.43 2.97 2.79
C TYR A 13 -15.25 2.02 2.93
N PRO A 14 -14.01 2.44 2.59
CA PRO A 14 -12.86 1.60 2.84
C PRO A 14 -12.88 1.23 4.33
N ASP A 15 -12.84 -0.07 4.61
CA ASP A 15 -12.87 -0.57 5.98
C ASP A 15 -11.76 0.15 6.76
N ALA A 16 -12.04 0.63 7.97
CA ALA A 16 -11.04 1.35 8.76
C ALA A 16 -9.77 0.50 8.97
N GLY A 17 -9.93 -0.83 9.04
CA GLY A 17 -8.85 -1.80 9.02
C GLY A 17 -8.09 -1.84 7.69
N GLU A 18 -8.77 -1.73 6.56
CA GLU A 18 -8.13 -1.65 5.24
C GLU A 18 -7.31 -0.35 5.10
N MET A 19 -7.88 0.80 5.46
CA MET A 19 -7.15 2.09 5.43
C MET A 19 -5.94 2.07 6.37
N ARG A 20 -6.09 1.47 7.56
CA ARG A 20 -4.99 1.30 8.51
C ARG A 20 -3.89 0.40 7.92
N ALA A 21 -4.24 -0.75 7.34
CA ALA A 21 -3.27 -1.65 6.72
C ALA A 21 -2.49 -0.94 5.60
N LYS A 22 -3.19 -0.20 4.71
CA LYS A 22 -2.54 0.61 3.67
C LYS A 22 -1.55 1.61 4.26
N ALA A 23 -1.98 2.37 5.28
CA ALA A 23 -1.14 3.35 5.95
C ALA A 23 0.10 2.73 6.60
N GLU A 24 -0.04 1.55 7.23
CA GLU A 24 1.08 0.83 7.82
C GLU A 24 2.13 0.42 6.77
N TYR A 25 1.70 -0.05 5.59
CA TYR A 25 2.65 -0.35 4.49
C TYR A 25 3.31 0.92 3.95
N VAL A 26 2.55 1.99 3.68
CA VAL A 26 3.10 3.26 3.19
C VAL A 26 4.09 3.85 4.19
N MET A 27 3.81 3.78 5.50
CA MET A 27 4.72 4.23 6.54
C MET A 27 6.04 3.46 6.50
N LYS A 28 6.01 2.13 6.34
CA LYS A 28 7.24 1.32 6.20
C LYS A 28 8.05 1.73 4.96
N ILE A 29 7.39 2.01 3.84
CA ILE A 29 8.04 2.53 2.63
C ILE A 29 8.71 3.88 2.91
N GLY A 30 8.01 4.80 3.56
CA GLY A 30 8.55 6.10 3.98
C GLY A 30 9.76 5.95 4.90
N MET A 31 9.70 5.07 5.89
CA MET A 31 10.82 4.81 6.80
C MET A 31 12.04 4.23 6.07
N LEU A 32 11.85 3.38 5.05
CA LEU A 32 12.97 2.88 4.23
C LEU A 32 13.66 4.01 3.48
N LEU A 33 12.90 4.97 2.95
CA LEU A 33 13.41 6.15 2.27
C LEU A 33 14.15 7.09 3.23
N GLU A 34 13.57 7.34 4.40
CA GLU A 34 14.18 8.18 5.45
C GLU A 34 15.45 7.55 6.05
N SER A 35 15.52 6.22 6.12
CA SER A 35 16.69 5.50 6.62
C SER A 35 17.94 5.66 5.74
N GLY A 36 17.81 6.27 4.56
CA GLY A 36 18.91 6.46 3.61
C GLY A 36 19.35 5.16 2.91
N ARG A 37 18.66 4.03 3.17
CA ARG A 37 18.92 2.75 2.50
C ARG A 37 18.56 2.76 1.03
N MET A 38 17.63 3.64 0.63
CA MET A 38 17.17 3.78 -0.74
C MET A 38 16.73 5.22 -1.00
N SER A 39 17.09 5.76 -2.16
CA SER A 39 16.66 7.10 -2.54
C SER A 39 15.25 7.09 -3.14
N LYS A 40 14.46 8.15 -2.96
CA LYS A 40 13.13 8.29 -3.56
C LYS A 40 13.08 8.00 -5.08
N PRO A 41 14.00 8.53 -5.93
CA PRO A 41 14.01 8.18 -7.35
C PRO A 41 14.39 6.73 -7.65
N GLU A 42 15.17 6.08 -6.78
CA GLU A 42 15.52 4.66 -6.92
C GLU A 42 14.32 3.78 -6.57
N ALA A 43 13.62 4.10 -5.48
CA ALA A 43 12.37 3.43 -5.10
C ALA A 43 11.31 3.59 -6.20
N ALA A 44 11.10 4.80 -6.73
CA ALA A 44 10.15 5.04 -7.81
C ALA A 44 10.45 4.14 -9.03
N GLN A 45 11.71 4.10 -9.47
CA GLN A 45 12.14 3.21 -10.56
C GLN A 45 11.91 1.73 -10.24
N LYS A 46 12.23 1.28 -9.02
CA LYS A 46 12.06 -0.12 -8.61
C LYS A 46 10.59 -0.55 -8.54
N LEU A 47 9.71 0.39 -8.20
CA LEU A 47 8.27 0.20 -8.16
C LEU A 47 7.60 0.36 -9.53
N GLY A 48 8.32 0.85 -10.55
CA GLY A 48 7.75 1.20 -11.85
C GLY A 48 6.81 2.41 -11.78
N LEU A 49 7.01 3.29 -10.81
CA LEU A 49 6.23 4.51 -10.57
C LEU A 49 7.03 5.74 -10.96
N SER A 50 6.34 6.84 -11.27
CA SER A 50 6.94 8.16 -11.31
C SER A 50 7.27 8.66 -9.89
N GLY A 51 8.22 9.60 -9.79
CA GLY A 51 8.55 10.24 -8.51
C GLY A 51 7.38 11.01 -7.89
N GLU A 52 6.47 11.51 -8.74
CA GLU A 52 5.22 12.17 -8.33
C GLU A 52 4.24 11.15 -7.73
N GLU A 53 3.95 10.04 -8.41
CA GLU A 53 3.09 8.98 -7.89
C GLU A 53 3.59 8.42 -6.55
N LEU A 54 4.90 8.18 -6.43
CA LEU A 54 5.48 7.77 -5.16
C LEU A 54 5.29 8.85 -4.07
N SER A 55 5.43 10.12 -4.43
CA SER A 55 5.18 11.23 -3.48
C SER A 55 3.72 11.26 -3.02
N GLU A 56 2.79 11.05 -3.94
CA GLU A 56 1.36 11.07 -3.67
C GLU A 56 0.95 9.93 -2.75
N ILE A 57 1.49 8.74 -2.97
CA ILE A 57 1.33 7.59 -2.07
C ILE A 57 1.87 7.95 -0.68
N LEU A 58 3.08 8.48 -0.57
CA LEU A 58 3.65 8.87 0.72
C LEU A 58 2.84 9.98 1.42
N HIS A 59 2.14 10.82 0.67
CA HIS A 59 1.29 11.89 1.20
C HIS A 59 -0.13 11.42 1.56
N GLY A 60 -0.46 10.14 1.41
CA GLY A 60 -1.78 9.60 1.78
C GLY A 60 -2.73 9.40 0.61
N LYS A 61 -2.35 9.69 -0.64
CA LYS A 61 -3.18 9.49 -1.83
C LYS A 61 -3.05 8.05 -2.38
N PHE A 62 -3.33 7.08 -1.53
CA PHE A 62 -3.30 5.64 -1.85
C PHE A 62 -4.67 4.97 -1.73
N ARG A 63 -5.74 5.76 -1.65
CA ARG A 63 -7.10 5.23 -1.44
C ARG A 63 -7.54 4.28 -2.57
N ASP A 64 -7.14 4.59 -3.80
CA ASP A 64 -7.47 3.82 -5.00
C ASP A 64 -6.60 2.56 -5.17
N LEU A 65 -5.52 2.44 -4.39
CA LEU A 65 -4.67 1.25 -4.37
C LEU A 65 -5.23 0.21 -3.41
N THR A 66 -5.09 -1.07 -3.74
CA THR A 66 -5.44 -2.16 -2.83
C THR A 66 -4.32 -2.40 -1.81
N VAL A 67 -4.66 -2.97 -0.64
CA VAL A 67 -3.65 -3.36 0.37
C VAL A 67 -2.57 -4.25 -0.25
N ALA A 68 -2.97 -5.22 -1.07
CA ALA A 68 -2.07 -6.14 -1.76
C ALA A 68 -1.08 -5.41 -2.69
N LYS A 69 -1.51 -4.33 -3.35
CA LYS A 69 -0.63 -3.56 -4.22
C LYS A 69 0.42 -2.79 -3.44
N ILE A 70 0.05 -2.21 -2.29
CA ILE A 70 0.98 -1.47 -1.44
C ILE A 70 1.95 -2.43 -0.73
N SER A 71 1.48 -3.61 -0.31
CA SER A 71 2.37 -4.64 0.24
C SER A 71 3.39 -5.12 -0.80
N GLU A 72 2.96 -5.35 -2.05
CA GLU A 72 3.87 -5.70 -3.15
C GLU A 72 4.95 -4.62 -3.34
N TYR A 73 4.60 -3.34 -3.24
CA TYR A 73 5.60 -2.26 -3.28
C TYR A 73 6.62 -2.38 -2.16
N LEU A 74 6.17 -2.64 -0.92
CA LEU A 74 7.10 -2.86 0.18
C LEU A 74 8.03 -4.04 -0.11
N ASP A 75 7.49 -5.18 -0.55
CA ASP A 75 8.25 -6.40 -0.87
C ASP A 75 9.31 -6.16 -1.96
N LEU A 76 8.96 -5.40 -3.00
CA LEU A 76 9.89 -4.98 -4.04
C LEU A 76 11.03 -4.12 -3.49
N LEU A 77 10.75 -3.23 -2.54
CA LEU A 77 11.76 -2.37 -1.94
C LEU A 77 12.69 -3.14 -1.01
N VAL A 78 12.14 -4.00 -0.12
CA VAL A 78 12.95 -4.81 0.80
C VAL A 78 13.68 -5.98 0.10
N GLY A 79 13.27 -6.34 -1.11
CA GLY A 79 13.89 -7.43 -1.87
C GLY A 79 13.52 -8.82 -1.37
N GLU A 80 12.44 -8.95 -0.61
CA GLU A 80 11.90 -10.26 -0.18
C GLU A 80 11.09 -10.90 -1.30
N ARG A 81 11.74 -11.23 -2.41
CA ARG A 81 11.20 -12.19 -3.38
C ARG A 81 11.46 -13.58 -2.82
N LYS A 82 10.50 -14.12 -2.06
CA LYS A 82 10.48 -15.55 -1.70
C LYS A 82 10.24 -16.42 -2.94
#